data_AF-A0A8J7SPN8-F1
#
_entry.id   AF-A0A8J7SPN8-F1
#
_cell.length_a   1.000
_cell.length_b   1.000
_cell.length_c   1.000
_cell.angle_alpha   90.00
_cell.angle_beta   90.00
_cell.angle_gamma   90.00
#
_symmetry.space_group_name_H-M   'P 1'
#
loop_
_entity.id
_entity.type
_entity.pdbx_description
1 polymer ?
#
loop_
_entity_poly.entity_id
_entity_poly.type
_entity_poly.pdbx_seq_one_letter_code
_entity_poly.pdbx_strand_id
1 'polypeptide(L)'
;MNLNKYFSALLCLCLVALVPNLLSAQQLVNMEETWQEFLGNDKTANISKLKKPDKSQPANYIKYSLIYANTYFCGDNIESADEMLHEIEVIGKEIWDRVPGFEERYLVLKKNMEAYRALDPIWTKFINNKTSVSKEDVEEFPEAKRICERGTLCKYFYMISHDYFCQKNLEKAREVFDTRIRRLVATTFNPDDIEGLGEEVARMTKFWDAMDELTPAWEAYMETGISPGMQAEMPVIDCYVIPNMKVCILKATYDICGVGEKMLNKLKDLQRKNTSPIPSEVTDKIAFIKEEVRVIKKDLAIVNTYWKKFTQTGTLPSDVAYKYEFSCDREAEVKAYLMDGFMDPCMKGKEALKNISRVRKKYKPALASVTMSKFKELKALVTVSSGDITILNEAWEDFLPDDALSNEYDLSFDYCDKLAEIRSFIIDGTVHVCEKGLQRLDDIENVLDENEVDIDPQTQEKLDALETKSSKLNAKHDVLNKAWAYLLDNDDVSDDYEYDYEFPCNREMDVKAYLLDGYTNPCLSGKYGLKEVDKVRSKHNPKLSQETLSQIKKLKSRLSNEGGNVATLTKAWEDFVPDNKLSGEINFIFSYCDKIAECRAYIMDGTINFCKRGE
;
A
#
# COMPACT_ATOMS: atom_id res chain seq x y z
N MET A 1 -51.42 -120.50 33.77
CA MET A 1 -52.14 -120.16 32.52
C MET A 1 -52.41 -118.67 32.52
N ASN A 2 -51.54 -117.88 31.89
CA ASN A 2 -51.56 -117.46 30.47
C ASN A 2 -52.57 -116.33 30.16
N LEU A 3 -52.01 -115.20 29.72
CA LEU A 3 -52.53 -114.17 28.79
C LEU A 3 -53.92 -113.57 29.11
N ASN A 4 -54.11 -112.24 29.22
CA ASN A 4 -53.68 -111.23 28.26
C ASN A 4 -53.75 -109.83 28.90
N LYS A 5 -52.58 -109.21 29.08
CA LYS A 5 -52.38 -107.79 29.40
C LYS A 5 -52.25 -106.99 28.09
N TYR A 6 -53.30 -106.82 27.28
CA TYR A 6 -53.23 -105.97 26.07
C TYR A 6 -54.58 -105.36 25.70
N PHE A 7 -55.22 -104.62 26.63
CA PHE A 7 -56.47 -103.91 26.31
C PHE A 7 -56.48 -102.42 26.64
N SER A 8 -55.36 -101.84 27.10
CA SER A 8 -55.28 -100.42 27.47
C SER A 8 -54.33 -99.58 26.61
N ALA A 9 -53.81 -100.13 25.51
CA ALA A 9 -52.79 -99.48 24.67
C ALA A 9 -53.24 -99.19 23.22
N LEU A 10 -54.52 -99.40 22.86
CA LEU A 10 -54.98 -99.24 21.47
C LEU A 10 -55.81 -97.98 21.19
N LEU A 11 -56.15 -97.16 22.20
CA LEU A 11 -57.00 -95.96 22.00
C LEU A 11 -56.23 -94.63 22.03
N CYS A 12 -54.92 -94.63 22.33
CA CYS A 12 -54.07 -93.43 22.31
C CYS A 12 -53.15 -93.33 21.07
N LEU A 13 -53.25 -94.28 20.13
CA LEU A 13 -52.33 -94.37 18.97
C LEU A 13 -52.98 -94.03 17.62
N CYS A 14 -54.21 -93.49 17.60
CA CYS A 14 -54.88 -93.05 16.37
C CYS A 14 -55.14 -91.54 16.26
N LEU A 15 -54.61 -90.71 17.18
CA LEU A 15 -54.79 -89.24 17.13
C LEU A 15 -53.49 -88.44 16.96
N VAL A 16 -52.33 -89.10 16.87
CA VAL A 16 -51.03 -88.43 16.63
C VAL A 16 -50.55 -88.58 15.16
N ALA A 17 -51.31 -89.30 14.32
CA ALA A 17 -51.00 -89.47 12.90
C ALA A 17 -51.71 -88.46 11.95
N LEU A 18 -52.25 -87.35 12.48
CA LEU A 18 -52.96 -86.33 11.69
C LEU A 18 -52.31 -84.94 11.72
N VAL A 19 -51.11 -84.80 12.29
CA VAL A 19 -50.36 -83.54 12.23
C VAL A 19 -48.94 -83.73 11.70
N PRO A 20 -48.78 -83.99 10.38
CA PRO A 20 -47.62 -83.47 9.66
C PRO A 20 -47.97 -82.44 8.58
N ASN A 21 -49.23 -81.98 8.49
CA ASN A 21 -49.67 -81.11 7.38
C ASN A 21 -50.05 -79.66 7.75
N LEU A 22 -49.96 -79.24 9.01
CA LEU A 22 -50.24 -77.83 9.34
C LEU A 22 -49.13 -76.89 8.83
N LEU A 23 -47.86 -77.32 8.82
CA LEU A 23 -46.74 -76.53 8.30
C LEU A 23 -46.75 -76.41 6.77
N SER A 24 -47.18 -77.45 6.05
CA SER A 24 -47.32 -77.43 4.59
C SER A 24 -48.56 -76.65 4.14
N ALA A 25 -49.69 -76.79 4.84
CA ALA A 25 -50.89 -75.99 4.57
C ALA A 25 -50.66 -74.50 4.82
N GLN A 26 -49.97 -74.12 5.90
CA GLN A 26 -49.68 -72.72 6.21
C GLN A 26 -48.69 -72.06 5.23
N GLN A 27 -47.75 -72.83 4.68
CA GLN A 27 -46.87 -72.37 3.59
C GLN A 27 -47.61 -72.23 2.26
N LEU A 28 -48.58 -73.10 1.97
CA LEU A 28 -49.43 -73.01 0.78
C LEU A 28 -50.38 -71.81 0.84
N VAL A 29 -50.98 -71.54 2.00
CA VAL A 29 -51.85 -70.36 2.21
C VAL A 29 -51.08 -69.05 2.00
N ASN A 30 -49.88 -68.93 2.59
CA ASN A 30 -49.02 -67.76 2.40
C ASN A 30 -48.59 -67.55 0.92
N MET A 31 -48.33 -68.64 0.19
CA MET A 31 -47.97 -68.59 -1.23
C MET A 31 -49.13 -68.10 -2.11
N GLU A 32 -50.35 -68.58 -1.87
CA GLU A 32 -51.51 -68.18 -2.65
C GLU A 32 -51.95 -66.74 -2.34
N GLU A 33 -51.92 -66.33 -1.07
CA GLU A 33 -52.21 -64.93 -0.67
C GLU A 33 -51.22 -63.96 -1.32
N THR A 34 -49.92 -64.25 -1.27
CA THR A 34 -48.88 -63.41 -1.90
C THR A 34 -49.01 -63.42 -3.43
N TRP A 35 -49.43 -64.53 -4.04
CA TRP A 35 -49.71 -64.60 -5.47
C TRP A 35 -50.88 -63.70 -5.87
N GLN A 36 -51.99 -63.73 -5.12
CA GLN A 36 -53.13 -62.84 -5.39
C GLN A 36 -52.77 -61.35 -5.19
N GLU A 37 -51.94 -61.03 -4.20
CA GLU A 37 -51.39 -59.68 -4.01
C GLU A 37 -50.55 -59.24 -5.23
N PHE A 38 -49.65 -60.11 -5.69
CA PHE A 38 -48.83 -59.87 -6.87
C PHE A 38 -49.66 -59.72 -8.16
N LEU A 39 -50.75 -60.48 -8.31
CA LEU A 39 -51.71 -60.29 -9.41
C LEU A 39 -52.49 -58.96 -9.30
N GLY A 40 -52.63 -58.40 -8.10
CA GLY A 40 -53.26 -57.09 -7.87
C GLY A 40 -52.34 -55.90 -8.15
N ASN A 41 -51.02 -56.03 -7.94
CA ASN A 41 -50.06 -54.93 -8.13
C ASN A 41 -48.70 -55.41 -8.69
N ASP A 42 -48.41 -55.08 -9.94
CA ASP A 42 -47.18 -55.45 -10.66
C ASP A 42 -45.95 -54.62 -10.27
N LYS A 43 -46.11 -53.54 -9.49
CA LYS A 43 -45.01 -52.63 -9.13
C LYS A 43 -44.44 -52.87 -7.74
N THR A 44 -44.71 -54.03 -7.14
CA THR A 44 -44.32 -54.34 -5.76
C THR A 44 -42.86 -54.84 -5.69
N ALA A 45 -41.99 -53.98 -5.16
CA ALA A 45 -40.64 -54.36 -4.73
C ALA A 45 -40.62 -55.02 -3.33
N ASN A 46 -41.70 -54.86 -2.56
CA ASN A 46 -41.82 -55.41 -1.21
C ASN A 46 -42.97 -56.40 -1.19
N ILE A 47 -42.61 -57.68 -1.10
CA ILE A 47 -43.52 -58.80 -0.91
C ILE A 47 -43.18 -59.48 0.42
N SER A 48 -44.16 -60.17 0.99
CA SER A 48 -43.90 -61.05 2.14
C SER A 48 -42.82 -62.07 1.79
N LYS A 49 -41.86 -62.30 2.71
CA LYS A 49 -40.77 -63.27 2.47
C LYS A 49 -41.35 -64.68 2.34
N LEU A 50 -41.23 -65.26 1.15
CA LEU A 50 -41.66 -66.63 0.88
C LEU A 50 -40.51 -67.61 1.10
N LYS A 51 -40.85 -68.83 1.54
CA LYS A 51 -39.91 -69.95 1.52
C LYS A 51 -39.84 -70.49 0.08
N LYS A 52 -38.64 -70.60 -0.50
CA LYS A 52 -38.43 -71.17 -1.84
C LYS A 52 -39.05 -72.58 -1.92
N PRO A 53 -40.03 -72.81 -2.82
CA PRO A 53 -40.62 -74.13 -3.04
C PRO A 53 -39.60 -75.12 -3.59
N ASP A 54 -39.88 -76.42 -3.44
CA ASP A 54 -39.09 -77.48 -4.08
C ASP A 54 -39.45 -77.56 -5.59
N LYS A 55 -38.48 -77.91 -6.45
CA LYS A 55 -38.71 -78.04 -7.91
C LYS A 55 -39.73 -79.14 -8.26
N SER A 56 -39.98 -80.09 -7.35
CA SER A 56 -41.06 -81.08 -7.46
C SER A 56 -42.47 -80.48 -7.34
N GLN A 57 -42.61 -79.21 -6.95
CA GLN A 57 -43.85 -78.45 -6.90
C GLN A 57 -43.86 -77.37 -8.00
N PRO A 58 -43.92 -77.75 -9.29
CA PRO A 58 -43.62 -76.85 -10.41
C PRO A 58 -44.52 -75.61 -10.45
N ALA A 59 -45.81 -75.74 -10.13
CA ALA A 59 -46.74 -74.60 -10.11
C ALA A 59 -46.41 -73.55 -9.02
N ASN A 60 -46.03 -73.98 -7.82
CA ASN A 60 -45.64 -73.07 -6.75
C ASN A 60 -44.24 -72.49 -7.00
N TYR A 61 -43.34 -73.30 -7.56
CA TYR A 61 -41.99 -72.88 -7.90
C TYR A 61 -42.01 -71.75 -8.94
N ILE A 62 -42.78 -71.87 -10.03
CA ILE A 62 -42.86 -70.79 -11.03
C ILE A 62 -43.49 -69.51 -10.47
N LYS A 63 -44.53 -69.63 -9.62
CA LYS A 63 -45.12 -68.46 -8.94
C LYS A 63 -44.08 -67.75 -8.08
N TYR A 64 -43.31 -68.51 -7.29
CA TYR A 64 -42.21 -67.97 -6.49
C TYR A 64 -41.17 -67.29 -7.38
N SER A 65 -40.72 -67.96 -8.44
CA SER A 65 -39.71 -67.40 -9.35
C SER A 65 -40.20 -66.11 -10.01
N LEU A 66 -41.44 -66.03 -10.48
CA LEU A 66 -41.96 -64.83 -11.14
C LEU A 66 -42.13 -63.65 -10.17
N ILE A 67 -42.67 -63.94 -8.98
CA ILE A 67 -42.78 -62.96 -7.89
C ILE A 67 -41.39 -62.39 -7.57
N TYR A 68 -40.39 -63.25 -7.33
CA TYR A 68 -39.04 -62.83 -6.98
C TYR A 68 -38.29 -62.20 -8.16
N ALA A 69 -38.53 -62.64 -9.40
CA ALA A 69 -37.99 -61.98 -10.59
C ALA A 69 -38.45 -60.51 -10.65
N ASN A 70 -39.73 -60.25 -10.42
CA ASN A 70 -40.26 -58.90 -10.37
C ASN A 70 -39.71 -58.10 -9.18
N THR A 71 -39.64 -58.72 -8.00
CA THR A 71 -39.07 -58.07 -6.80
C THR A 71 -37.60 -57.70 -6.99
N TYR A 72 -36.78 -58.59 -7.55
CA TYR A 72 -35.38 -58.31 -7.85
C TYR A 72 -35.25 -57.22 -8.90
N PHE A 73 -36.06 -57.26 -9.98
CA PHE A 73 -36.06 -56.23 -11.00
C PHE A 73 -36.43 -54.85 -10.43
N CYS A 74 -37.53 -54.76 -9.68
CA CYS A 74 -37.95 -53.51 -9.05
C CYS A 74 -37.00 -53.05 -7.91
N GLY A 75 -36.14 -53.95 -7.43
CA GLY A 75 -35.10 -53.69 -6.43
C GLY A 75 -33.72 -53.46 -7.05
N ASP A 76 -33.65 -53.16 -8.35
CA ASP A 76 -32.43 -52.85 -9.10
C ASP A 76 -31.39 -54.00 -9.15
N ASN A 77 -31.80 -55.24 -8.85
CA ASN A 77 -30.98 -56.45 -8.93
C ASN A 77 -31.30 -57.25 -10.21
N ILE A 78 -30.75 -56.77 -11.33
CA ILE A 78 -31.02 -57.32 -12.67
C ILE A 78 -30.52 -58.75 -12.83
N GLU A 79 -29.37 -59.09 -12.25
CA GLU A 79 -28.77 -60.42 -12.33
C GLU A 79 -29.70 -61.48 -11.70
N SER A 80 -30.16 -61.24 -10.46
CA SER A 80 -31.11 -62.16 -9.80
C SER A 80 -32.49 -62.19 -10.48
N ALA A 81 -32.91 -61.09 -11.11
CA ALA A 81 -34.14 -61.08 -11.90
C ALA A 81 -34.02 -61.99 -13.14
N ASP A 82 -32.90 -61.90 -13.87
CA ASP A 82 -32.61 -62.74 -15.03
C ASP A 82 -32.47 -64.22 -14.65
N GLU A 83 -31.82 -64.54 -13.52
CA GLU A 83 -31.76 -65.91 -12.99
C GLU A 83 -33.15 -66.51 -12.76
N MET A 84 -34.05 -65.75 -12.15
CA MET A 84 -35.42 -66.21 -11.88
C MET A 84 -36.25 -66.35 -13.16
N LEU A 85 -36.05 -65.47 -14.15
CA LEU A 85 -36.67 -65.60 -15.47
C LEU A 85 -36.16 -66.85 -16.21
N HIS A 86 -34.86 -67.13 -16.13
CA HIS A 86 -34.29 -68.35 -16.72
C HIS A 86 -34.87 -69.62 -16.06
N GLU A 87 -35.03 -69.64 -14.75
CA GLU A 87 -35.68 -70.73 -14.03
C GLU A 87 -37.14 -70.95 -14.47
N ILE A 88 -37.87 -69.89 -14.80
CA ILE A 88 -39.22 -69.97 -15.39
C ILE A 88 -39.15 -70.62 -16.77
N GLU A 89 -38.26 -70.12 -17.65
CA GLU A 89 -38.04 -70.62 -19.01
C GLU A 89 -37.71 -72.12 -19.06
N VAL A 90 -36.87 -72.61 -18.16
CA VAL A 90 -36.48 -74.03 -18.06
C VAL A 90 -37.65 -74.95 -17.72
N ILE A 91 -38.61 -74.50 -16.91
CA ILE A 91 -39.79 -75.30 -16.53
C ILE A 91 -40.78 -75.43 -17.71
N GLY A 92 -40.85 -74.41 -18.56
CA GLY A 92 -41.58 -74.45 -19.82
C GLY A 92 -43.08 -74.13 -19.72
N LYS A 93 -43.65 -73.79 -20.89
CA LYS A 93 -44.99 -73.21 -21.03
C LYS A 93 -46.14 -74.09 -20.53
N GLU A 94 -45.99 -75.43 -20.55
CA GLU A 94 -47.03 -76.36 -20.12
C GLU A 94 -47.49 -76.11 -18.67
N ILE A 95 -46.57 -75.71 -17.79
CA ILE A 95 -46.89 -75.42 -16.39
C ILE A 95 -47.44 -74.00 -16.23
N TRP A 96 -46.95 -73.04 -17.00
CA TRP A 96 -47.39 -71.64 -16.97
C TRP A 96 -48.88 -71.52 -17.32
N ASP A 97 -49.33 -72.24 -18.34
CA ASP A 97 -50.72 -72.22 -18.83
C ASP A 97 -51.72 -72.74 -17.79
N ARG A 98 -51.24 -73.48 -16.77
CA ARG A 98 -52.06 -74.02 -15.68
C ARG A 98 -52.14 -73.09 -14.47
N VAL A 99 -51.41 -71.97 -14.45
CA VAL A 99 -51.41 -71.00 -13.35
C VAL A 99 -52.15 -69.73 -13.77
N PRO A 100 -53.35 -69.47 -13.24
CA PRO A 100 -54.12 -68.26 -13.57
C PRO A 100 -53.33 -66.98 -13.33
N GLY A 101 -53.34 -66.08 -14.33
CA GLY A 101 -52.65 -64.78 -14.28
C GLY A 101 -51.13 -64.83 -14.52
N PHE A 102 -50.54 -66.02 -14.69
CA PHE A 102 -49.09 -66.16 -14.86
C PHE A 102 -48.57 -65.57 -16.17
N GLU A 103 -49.14 -65.97 -17.32
CA GLU A 103 -48.67 -65.55 -18.63
C GLU A 103 -48.70 -64.02 -18.77
N GLU A 104 -49.78 -63.38 -18.30
CA GLU A 104 -49.91 -61.92 -18.31
C GLU A 104 -48.78 -61.23 -17.52
N ARG A 105 -48.54 -61.66 -16.27
CA ARG A 105 -47.48 -61.10 -15.42
C ARG A 105 -46.08 -61.37 -15.98
N TYR A 106 -45.84 -62.57 -16.48
CA TYR A 106 -44.58 -62.95 -17.07
C TYR A 106 -44.26 -62.08 -18.30
N LEU A 107 -45.24 -61.88 -19.20
CA LEU A 107 -45.06 -61.04 -20.38
C LEU A 107 -44.85 -59.57 -20.03
N VAL A 108 -45.54 -59.05 -19.00
CA VAL A 108 -45.31 -57.69 -18.49
C VAL A 108 -43.88 -57.53 -17.97
N LEU A 109 -43.40 -58.45 -17.14
CA LEU A 109 -42.02 -58.40 -16.62
C LEU A 109 -40.99 -58.52 -17.76
N LYS A 110 -41.22 -59.42 -18.71
CA LYS A 110 -40.35 -59.58 -19.89
C LYS A 110 -40.27 -58.28 -20.70
N LYS A 111 -41.41 -57.61 -20.93
CA LYS A 111 -41.44 -56.30 -21.61
C LYS A 111 -40.68 -55.23 -20.84
N ASN A 112 -40.78 -55.23 -19.50
CA ASN A 112 -40.03 -54.29 -18.66
C ASN A 112 -38.50 -54.55 -18.74
N MET A 113 -38.08 -55.81 -18.76
CA MET A 113 -36.68 -56.20 -18.94
C MET A 113 -36.16 -55.80 -20.34
N GLU A 114 -36.98 -55.97 -21.38
CA GLU A 114 -36.65 -55.51 -22.73
C GLU A 114 -36.49 -53.99 -22.78
N ALA A 115 -37.36 -53.23 -22.11
CA ALA A 115 -37.25 -51.77 -22.01
C ALA A 115 -35.98 -51.32 -21.26
N TYR A 116 -35.63 -51.99 -20.15
CA TYR A 116 -34.35 -51.79 -19.45
C TYR A 116 -33.16 -51.96 -20.40
N ARG A 117 -33.10 -53.10 -21.10
CA ARG A 117 -32.01 -53.42 -22.04
C ARG A 117 -31.96 -52.45 -23.22
N ALA A 118 -33.10 -51.94 -23.67
CA ALA A 118 -33.19 -51.03 -24.80
C ALA A 118 -32.71 -49.60 -24.45
N LEU A 119 -32.93 -49.14 -23.20
CA LEU A 119 -32.49 -47.80 -22.79
C LEU A 119 -30.99 -47.74 -22.48
N ASP A 120 -30.37 -48.85 -22.07
CA ASP A 120 -28.97 -48.85 -21.61
C ASP A 120 -27.94 -48.42 -22.69
N PRO A 121 -28.08 -48.81 -23.98
CA PRO A 121 -27.27 -48.25 -25.05
C PRO A 121 -27.44 -46.74 -25.25
N ILE A 122 -28.65 -46.22 -25.03
CA ILE A 122 -28.94 -44.77 -25.13
C ILE A 122 -28.26 -44.03 -23.98
N TRP A 123 -28.31 -44.58 -22.78
CA TRP A 123 -27.56 -44.05 -21.64
C TRP A 123 -26.06 -44.04 -21.89
N THR A 124 -25.50 -45.13 -22.43
CA THR A 124 -24.08 -45.22 -22.79
C THR A 124 -23.71 -44.15 -23.82
N LYS A 125 -24.54 -43.96 -24.85
CA LYS A 125 -24.38 -42.88 -25.85
C LYS A 125 -24.37 -41.50 -25.18
N PHE A 126 -25.31 -41.25 -24.27
CA PHE A 126 -25.39 -40.01 -23.49
C PHE A 126 -24.15 -39.78 -22.61
N ILE A 127 -23.67 -40.80 -21.90
CA ILE A 127 -22.48 -40.69 -21.05
C ILE A 127 -21.23 -40.33 -21.88
N ASN A 128 -21.07 -40.96 -23.05
CA ASN A 128 -19.97 -40.68 -23.96
C ASN A 128 -20.04 -39.27 -24.56
N ASN A 129 -21.25 -38.79 -24.87
CA ASN A 129 -21.47 -37.43 -25.35
C ASN A 129 -22.84 -36.90 -24.89
N LYS A 130 -22.82 -35.99 -23.90
CA LYS A 130 -24.02 -35.48 -23.22
C LYS A 130 -25.00 -34.71 -24.13
N THR A 131 -24.55 -34.29 -25.32
CA THR A 131 -25.39 -33.58 -26.30
C THR A 131 -25.86 -34.49 -27.44
N SER A 132 -25.52 -35.77 -27.41
CA SER A 132 -25.83 -36.71 -28.50
C SER A 132 -27.19 -37.41 -28.38
N VAL A 133 -27.90 -37.19 -27.27
CA VAL A 133 -29.21 -37.78 -26.98
C VAL A 133 -30.19 -36.64 -26.70
N SER A 134 -31.24 -36.55 -27.52
CA SER A 134 -32.36 -35.61 -27.30
C SER A 134 -33.44 -36.26 -26.43
N LYS A 135 -34.43 -35.48 -25.97
CA LYS A 135 -35.61 -36.07 -25.33
C LYS A 135 -36.35 -36.99 -26.31
N GLU A 136 -36.40 -36.65 -27.59
CA GLU A 136 -37.09 -37.44 -28.60
C GLU A 136 -36.46 -38.84 -28.72
N ASP A 137 -35.13 -38.93 -28.72
CA ASP A 137 -34.39 -40.21 -28.72
C ASP A 137 -34.78 -41.08 -27.51
N VAL A 138 -35.05 -40.46 -26.36
CA VAL A 138 -35.43 -41.16 -25.11
C VAL A 138 -36.91 -41.55 -25.14
N GLU A 139 -37.77 -40.69 -25.68
CA GLU A 139 -39.22 -40.91 -25.77
C GLU A 139 -39.62 -42.01 -26.77
N GLU A 140 -38.69 -42.45 -27.65
CA GLU A 140 -38.83 -43.68 -28.46
C GLU A 140 -38.93 -44.96 -27.62
N PHE A 141 -38.60 -44.89 -26.32
CA PHE A 141 -38.71 -46.00 -25.37
C PHE A 141 -39.79 -45.72 -24.31
N PRO A 142 -41.07 -45.56 -24.68
CA PRO A 142 -42.12 -45.10 -23.77
C PRO A 142 -42.45 -46.07 -22.64
N GLU A 143 -42.03 -47.34 -22.75
CA GLU A 143 -42.10 -48.34 -21.70
C GLU A 143 -41.18 -48.00 -20.52
N ALA A 144 -39.97 -47.50 -20.80
CA ALA A 144 -38.94 -47.23 -19.80
C ALA A 144 -39.38 -46.21 -18.75
N LYS A 145 -40.32 -45.30 -19.08
CA LYS A 145 -40.88 -44.32 -18.14
C LYS A 145 -41.90 -44.89 -17.14
N ARG A 146 -42.30 -46.17 -17.28
CA ARG A 146 -43.37 -46.80 -16.49
C ARG A 146 -42.92 -48.00 -15.66
N ILE A 147 -41.68 -48.45 -15.84
CA ILE A 147 -41.12 -49.61 -15.12
C ILE A 147 -40.90 -49.30 -13.63
N CYS A 148 -40.71 -50.33 -12.81
CA CYS A 148 -40.49 -50.18 -11.38
C CYS A 148 -39.00 -50.07 -10.99
N GLU A 149 -38.09 -50.60 -11.82
CA GLU A 149 -36.64 -50.49 -11.66
C GLU A 149 -36.23 -49.02 -11.76
N ARG A 150 -35.59 -48.53 -10.69
CA ARG A 150 -35.44 -47.09 -10.42
C ARG A 150 -34.28 -46.50 -11.19
N GLY A 151 -33.28 -47.31 -11.53
CA GLY A 151 -32.14 -46.91 -12.33
C GLY A 151 -32.52 -46.42 -13.72
N THR A 152 -33.29 -47.22 -14.47
CA THR A 152 -33.77 -46.87 -15.81
C THR A 152 -34.72 -45.68 -15.75
N LEU A 153 -35.62 -45.61 -14.76
CA LEU A 153 -36.45 -44.43 -14.56
C LEU A 153 -35.59 -43.18 -14.39
N CYS A 154 -34.56 -43.26 -13.54
CA CYS A 154 -33.66 -42.15 -13.28
C CYS A 154 -32.86 -41.76 -14.54
N LYS A 155 -32.28 -42.72 -15.27
CA LYS A 155 -31.61 -42.49 -16.57
C LYS A 155 -32.55 -41.79 -17.57
N TYR A 156 -33.76 -42.31 -17.72
CA TYR A 156 -34.79 -41.79 -18.63
C TYR A 156 -35.09 -40.31 -18.34
N PHE A 157 -35.44 -39.99 -17.09
CA PHE A 157 -35.78 -38.61 -16.74
C PHE A 157 -34.56 -37.69 -16.68
N TYR A 158 -33.36 -38.19 -16.37
CA TYR A 158 -32.14 -37.39 -16.39
C TYR A 158 -31.79 -36.92 -17.79
N MET A 159 -31.80 -37.81 -18.78
CA MET A 159 -31.53 -37.44 -20.17
C MET A 159 -32.53 -36.40 -20.69
N ILE A 160 -33.82 -36.55 -20.35
CA ILE A 160 -34.86 -35.57 -20.70
C ILE A 160 -34.63 -34.21 -20.01
N SER A 161 -34.33 -34.22 -18.70
CA SER A 161 -34.04 -32.99 -17.96
C SER A 161 -32.82 -32.26 -18.51
N HIS A 162 -31.76 -33.01 -18.85
CA HIS A 162 -30.54 -32.48 -19.45
C HIS A 162 -30.81 -31.91 -20.85
N ASP A 163 -31.61 -32.57 -21.68
CA ASP A 163 -31.98 -32.02 -22.99
C ASP A 163 -32.79 -30.72 -22.87
N TYR A 164 -33.78 -30.66 -21.97
CA TYR A 164 -34.47 -29.40 -21.66
C TYR A 164 -33.50 -28.30 -21.21
N PHE A 165 -32.50 -28.65 -20.41
CA PHE A 165 -31.46 -27.72 -19.98
C PHE A 165 -30.66 -27.18 -21.17
N CYS A 166 -30.23 -28.06 -22.08
CA CYS A 166 -29.51 -27.67 -23.29
C CYS A 166 -30.37 -26.84 -24.27
N GLN A 167 -31.69 -27.06 -24.27
CA GLN A 167 -32.66 -26.25 -24.99
C GLN A 167 -32.98 -24.91 -24.31
N LYS A 168 -32.32 -24.60 -23.17
CA LYS A 168 -32.49 -23.37 -22.38
C LYS A 168 -33.86 -23.27 -21.71
N ASN A 169 -34.58 -24.38 -21.60
CA ASN A 169 -35.84 -24.44 -20.89
C ASN A 169 -35.59 -24.86 -19.43
N LEU A 170 -35.03 -23.91 -18.65
CA LEU A 170 -34.63 -24.17 -17.27
C LEU A 170 -35.79 -24.56 -16.37
N GLU A 171 -36.98 -24.02 -16.61
CA GLU A 171 -38.20 -24.34 -15.86
C GLU A 171 -38.56 -25.82 -16.00
N LYS A 172 -38.68 -26.32 -17.24
CA LYS A 172 -38.99 -27.75 -17.48
C LYS A 172 -37.84 -28.66 -17.07
N ALA A 173 -36.59 -28.25 -17.32
CA ALA A 173 -35.42 -29.01 -16.90
C ALA A 173 -35.44 -29.25 -15.39
N ARG A 174 -35.67 -28.19 -14.61
CA ARG A 174 -35.78 -28.24 -13.15
C ARG A 174 -37.02 -29.02 -12.71
N GLU A 175 -38.18 -28.80 -13.32
CA GLU A 175 -39.41 -29.53 -13.01
C GLU A 175 -39.20 -31.05 -13.11
N VAL A 176 -38.64 -31.53 -14.23
CA VAL A 176 -38.35 -32.96 -14.42
C VAL A 176 -37.32 -33.43 -13.39
N PHE A 177 -36.27 -32.64 -13.15
CA PHE A 177 -35.24 -33.00 -12.19
C PHE A 177 -35.79 -33.14 -10.76
N ASP A 178 -36.50 -32.14 -10.27
CA ASP A 178 -37.03 -32.10 -8.91
C ASP A 178 -38.14 -33.14 -8.70
N THR A 179 -39.06 -33.29 -9.66
CA THR A 179 -40.24 -34.15 -9.49
C THR A 179 -39.98 -35.61 -9.80
N ARG A 180 -39.01 -35.93 -10.66
CA ARG A 180 -38.72 -37.32 -11.06
C ARG A 180 -37.40 -37.84 -10.50
N ILE A 181 -36.34 -37.05 -10.51
CA ILE A 181 -35.00 -37.54 -10.17
C ILE A 181 -34.72 -37.36 -8.68
N ARG A 182 -34.83 -36.14 -8.15
CA ARG A 182 -34.59 -35.88 -6.71
C ARG A 182 -35.54 -36.69 -5.82
N ARG A 183 -36.80 -36.85 -6.24
CA ARG A 183 -37.76 -37.71 -5.52
C ARG A 183 -37.38 -39.19 -5.52
N LEU A 184 -36.81 -39.71 -6.61
CA LEU A 184 -36.33 -41.09 -6.66
C LEU A 184 -35.10 -41.27 -5.76
N VAL A 185 -34.15 -40.35 -5.82
CA VAL A 185 -32.91 -40.39 -5.01
C VAL A 185 -33.19 -40.18 -3.51
N ALA A 186 -34.30 -39.53 -3.16
CA ALA A 186 -34.76 -39.43 -1.77
C ALA A 186 -35.33 -40.74 -1.18
N THR A 187 -35.36 -41.83 -1.95
CA THR A 187 -35.82 -43.16 -1.50
C THR A 187 -34.63 -44.07 -1.14
N THR A 188 -34.83 -45.40 -1.11
CA THR A 188 -33.74 -46.38 -0.92
C THR A 188 -32.87 -46.59 -2.16
N PHE A 189 -33.11 -45.84 -3.23
CA PHE A 189 -32.33 -45.94 -4.48
C PHE A 189 -31.03 -45.14 -4.38
N ASN A 190 -29.92 -45.76 -4.77
CA ASN A 190 -28.61 -45.12 -4.83
C ASN A 190 -28.17 -44.94 -6.29
N PRO A 191 -28.04 -43.70 -6.81
CA PRO A 191 -27.63 -43.47 -8.19
C PRO A 191 -26.16 -43.83 -8.46
N ASP A 192 -25.32 -43.97 -7.42
CA ASP A 192 -23.92 -44.36 -7.57
C ASP A 192 -23.75 -45.84 -7.97
N ASP A 193 -24.80 -46.66 -7.79
CA ASP A 193 -24.80 -48.06 -8.21
C ASP A 193 -24.87 -48.21 -9.75
N ILE A 194 -25.03 -47.08 -10.46
CA ILE A 194 -25.18 -47.02 -11.91
C ILE A 194 -24.06 -46.15 -12.49
N GLU A 195 -23.31 -46.74 -13.43
CA GLU A 195 -22.17 -46.08 -14.07
C GLU A 195 -22.54 -44.71 -14.65
N GLY A 196 -21.85 -43.68 -14.16
CA GLY A 196 -21.98 -42.28 -14.57
C GLY A 196 -23.24 -41.55 -14.07
N LEU A 197 -24.23 -42.23 -13.47
CA LEU A 197 -25.48 -41.57 -13.08
C LEU A 197 -25.32 -40.75 -11.80
N GLY A 198 -24.67 -41.32 -10.79
CA GLY A 198 -24.40 -40.63 -9.52
C GLY A 198 -23.70 -39.28 -9.69
N GLU A 199 -22.60 -39.26 -10.44
CA GLU A 199 -21.83 -38.04 -10.73
C GLU A 199 -22.67 -36.97 -11.43
N GLU A 200 -23.49 -37.38 -12.39
CA GLU A 200 -24.35 -36.50 -13.18
C GLU A 200 -25.50 -35.91 -12.35
N VAL A 201 -26.16 -36.74 -11.54
CA VAL A 201 -27.19 -36.30 -10.59
C VAL A 201 -26.61 -35.33 -9.56
N ALA A 202 -25.42 -35.62 -9.02
CA ALA A 202 -24.74 -34.75 -8.06
C ALA A 202 -24.37 -33.40 -8.69
N ARG A 203 -23.82 -33.42 -9.91
CA ARG A 203 -23.47 -32.21 -10.67
C ARG A 203 -24.69 -31.33 -10.95
N MET A 204 -25.78 -31.91 -11.43
CA MET A 204 -27.02 -31.17 -11.72
C MET A 204 -27.70 -30.68 -10.43
N THR A 205 -27.62 -31.43 -9.33
CA THR A 205 -28.08 -30.98 -8.00
C THR A 205 -27.31 -29.73 -7.56
N LYS A 206 -25.96 -29.76 -7.59
CA LYS A 206 -25.11 -28.60 -7.26
C LYS A 206 -25.39 -27.41 -8.19
N PHE A 207 -25.70 -27.67 -9.46
CA PHE A 207 -26.12 -26.63 -10.40
C PHE A 207 -27.41 -25.94 -9.96
N TRP A 208 -28.47 -26.70 -9.67
CA TRP A 208 -29.76 -26.13 -9.27
C TRP A 208 -29.70 -25.43 -7.91
N ASP A 209 -28.93 -25.95 -6.96
CA ASP A 209 -28.72 -25.28 -5.67
C ASP A 209 -28.00 -23.94 -5.85
N ALA A 210 -27.03 -23.87 -6.77
CA ALA A 210 -26.39 -22.60 -7.13
C ALA A 210 -27.33 -21.66 -7.92
N MET A 211 -28.29 -22.19 -8.69
CA MET A 211 -29.31 -21.38 -9.37
C MET A 211 -30.27 -20.69 -8.39
N ASP A 212 -30.55 -21.32 -7.25
CA ASP A 212 -31.39 -20.75 -6.19
C ASP A 212 -30.74 -19.51 -5.53
N GLU A 213 -29.41 -19.47 -5.48
CA GLU A 213 -28.66 -18.27 -5.08
C GLU A 213 -28.53 -17.27 -6.24
N LEU A 214 -28.23 -17.76 -7.45
CA LEU A 214 -27.96 -16.91 -8.62
C LEU A 214 -29.17 -16.06 -9.02
N THR A 215 -30.37 -16.64 -9.03
CA THR A 215 -31.58 -15.97 -9.54
C THR A 215 -31.89 -14.66 -8.79
N PRO A 216 -32.09 -14.69 -7.45
CA PRO A 216 -32.33 -13.46 -6.70
C PRO A 216 -31.12 -12.52 -6.68
N ALA A 217 -29.89 -13.06 -6.69
CA ALA A 217 -28.68 -12.24 -6.72
C ALA A 217 -28.53 -11.46 -8.04
N TRP A 218 -28.87 -12.09 -9.16
CA TRP A 218 -28.86 -11.45 -10.47
C TRP A 218 -29.95 -10.38 -10.57
N GLU A 219 -31.17 -10.68 -10.12
CA GLU A 219 -32.27 -9.72 -10.10
C GLU A 219 -31.93 -8.48 -9.27
N ALA A 220 -31.43 -8.68 -8.05
CA ALA A 220 -30.98 -7.57 -7.18
C ALA A 220 -29.86 -6.75 -7.82
N TYR A 221 -28.91 -7.40 -8.51
CA TYR A 221 -27.84 -6.69 -9.21
C TYR A 221 -28.36 -5.87 -10.39
N MET A 222 -29.32 -6.40 -11.16
CA MET A 222 -29.90 -5.69 -12.29
C MET A 222 -30.78 -4.52 -11.85
N GLU A 223 -31.44 -4.62 -10.69
CA GLU A 223 -32.25 -3.54 -10.12
C GLU A 223 -31.41 -2.44 -9.48
N THR A 224 -30.42 -2.81 -8.65
CA THR A 224 -29.68 -1.84 -7.82
C THR A 224 -28.37 -1.37 -8.43
N GLY A 225 -27.83 -2.12 -9.41
CA GLY A 225 -26.48 -1.94 -9.91
C GLY A 225 -25.37 -2.38 -8.92
N ILE A 226 -25.74 -2.89 -7.74
CA ILE A 226 -24.80 -3.35 -6.71
C ILE A 226 -24.88 -4.87 -6.64
N SER A 227 -23.76 -5.53 -6.91
CA SER A 227 -23.71 -7.00 -6.86
C SER A 227 -23.65 -7.46 -5.41
N PRO A 228 -24.50 -8.41 -4.98
CA PRO A 228 -24.35 -9.06 -3.68
C PRO A 228 -23.20 -10.10 -3.68
N GLY A 229 -22.55 -10.31 -4.83
CA GLY A 229 -21.62 -11.40 -5.03
C GLY A 229 -22.34 -12.74 -5.13
N MET A 230 -21.57 -13.82 -4.99
CA MET A 230 -22.11 -15.18 -4.92
C MET A 230 -21.08 -16.07 -4.25
N GLN A 231 -21.49 -16.93 -3.33
CA GLN A 231 -20.61 -17.88 -2.66
C GLN A 231 -20.66 -19.25 -3.32
N ALA A 232 -21.84 -19.73 -3.74
CA ALA A 232 -21.96 -21.05 -4.34
C ALA A 232 -21.04 -21.20 -5.57
N GLU A 233 -20.52 -22.41 -5.68
CA GLU A 233 -19.82 -22.86 -6.88
C GLU A 233 -20.82 -23.48 -7.83
N MET A 234 -21.00 -22.87 -8.99
CA MET A 234 -21.83 -23.43 -10.05
C MET A 234 -20.98 -24.27 -11.01
N PRO A 235 -21.23 -25.59 -11.13
CA PRO A 235 -20.56 -26.40 -12.14
C PRO A 235 -20.92 -25.89 -13.54
N VAL A 236 -19.98 -25.99 -14.48
CA VAL A 236 -20.21 -25.63 -15.89
C VAL A 236 -20.87 -26.83 -16.55
N ILE A 237 -22.02 -26.65 -17.22
CA ILE A 237 -22.64 -27.65 -18.09
C ILE A 237 -22.55 -27.12 -19.52
N ASP A 238 -21.75 -27.76 -20.37
CA ASP A 238 -21.18 -27.12 -21.57
C ASP A 238 -22.23 -26.68 -22.60
N CYS A 239 -23.41 -27.32 -22.67
CA CYS A 239 -24.44 -26.95 -23.64
C CYS A 239 -25.15 -25.62 -23.34
N TYR A 240 -25.12 -25.13 -22.09
CA TYR A 240 -25.69 -23.84 -21.72
C TYR A 240 -24.95 -23.18 -20.55
N VAL A 241 -24.05 -22.24 -20.89
CA VAL A 241 -23.09 -21.64 -19.95
C VAL A 241 -23.45 -20.22 -19.49
N ILE A 242 -24.59 -19.66 -19.92
CA ILE A 242 -25.01 -18.30 -19.55
C ILE A 242 -25.16 -18.13 -18.02
N PRO A 243 -25.71 -19.11 -17.26
CA PRO A 243 -25.75 -19.01 -15.80
C PRO A 243 -24.35 -18.87 -15.19
N ASN A 244 -23.36 -19.65 -15.67
CA ASN A 244 -21.97 -19.55 -15.21
C ASN A 244 -21.35 -18.18 -15.52
N MET A 245 -21.72 -17.54 -16.64
CA MET A 245 -21.29 -16.17 -16.95
C MET A 245 -21.86 -15.18 -15.94
N LYS A 246 -23.15 -15.29 -15.60
CA LYS A 246 -23.80 -14.46 -14.58
C LYS A 246 -23.11 -14.61 -13.22
N VAL A 247 -22.76 -15.83 -12.81
CA VAL A 247 -21.96 -16.08 -11.59
C VAL A 247 -20.61 -15.33 -11.64
N CYS A 248 -19.89 -15.42 -12.76
CA CYS A 248 -18.60 -14.74 -12.90
C CYS A 248 -18.75 -13.22 -12.83
N ILE A 249 -19.81 -12.67 -13.44
CA ILE A 249 -20.13 -11.24 -13.39
C ILE A 249 -20.38 -10.80 -11.96
N LEU A 250 -21.28 -11.48 -11.23
CA LEU A 250 -21.60 -11.14 -9.84
C LEU A 250 -20.36 -11.16 -8.94
N LYS A 251 -19.51 -12.19 -9.07
CA LYS A 251 -18.25 -12.28 -8.32
C LYS A 251 -17.29 -11.15 -8.69
N ALA A 252 -17.16 -10.84 -9.99
CA ALA A 252 -16.26 -9.79 -10.46
C ALA A 252 -16.70 -8.39 -10.03
N THR A 253 -18.00 -8.10 -10.03
CA THR A 253 -18.50 -6.76 -9.69
C THR A 253 -18.61 -6.56 -8.18
N TYR A 254 -18.71 -7.64 -7.41
CA TYR A 254 -18.61 -7.60 -5.95
C TYR A 254 -17.17 -7.29 -5.48
N ASP A 255 -16.17 -7.94 -6.08
CA ASP A 255 -14.76 -7.72 -5.77
C ASP A 255 -13.92 -7.59 -7.05
N ILE A 256 -14.04 -6.42 -7.67
CA ILE A 256 -13.35 -6.14 -8.94
C ILE A 256 -11.83 -6.07 -8.78
N CYS A 257 -11.37 -5.73 -7.58
CA CYS A 257 -9.97 -5.59 -7.23
C CYS A 257 -9.29 -6.95 -7.03
N GLY A 258 -9.91 -7.86 -6.27
CA GLY A 258 -9.33 -9.15 -5.93
C GLY A 258 -9.57 -10.23 -6.97
N VAL A 259 -10.74 -10.25 -7.62
CA VAL A 259 -11.12 -11.33 -8.55
C VAL A 259 -11.54 -10.88 -9.95
N GLY A 260 -11.63 -9.58 -10.22
CA GLY A 260 -12.10 -9.03 -11.51
C GLY A 260 -11.39 -9.60 -12.73
N GLU A 261 -10.05 -9.58 -12.76
CA GLU A 261 -9.27 -10.14 -13.87
C GLU A 261 -9.42 -11.67 -14.00
N LYS A 262 -9.43 -12.38 -12.88
CA LYS A 262 -9.64 -13.84 -12.85
C LYS A 262 -10.99 -14.20 -13.44
N MET A 263 -12.04 -13.45 -13.08
CA MET A 263 -13.38 -13.65 -13.61
C MET A 263 -13.49 -13.25 -15.08
N LEU A 264 -12.79 -12.19 -15.54
CA LEU A 264 -12.72 -11.85 -16.97
C LEU A 264 -12.10 -12.98 -17.80
N ASN A 265 -11.07 -13.65 -17.29
CA ASN A 265 -10.48 -14.79 -17.99
C ASN A 265 -11.45 -15.98 -18.05
N LYS A 266 -12.13 -16.29 -16.94
CA LYS A 266 -13.21 -17.29 -16.93
C LYS A 266 -14.34 -16.93 -17.89
N LEU A 267 -14.74 -15.67 -17.96
CA LEU A 267 -15.76 -15.18 -18.90
C LEU A 267 -15.32 -15.40 -20.35
N LYS A 268 -14.06 -15.12 -20.69
CA LYS A 268 -13.52 -15.42 -22.03
C LYS A 268 -13.57 -16.92 -22.34
N ASP A 269 -13.24 -17.78 -21.36
CA ASP A 269 -13.32 -19.23 -21.53
C ASP A 269 -14.76 -19.69 -21.78
N LEU A 270 -15.71 -19.18 -21.00
CA LEU A 270 -17.14 -19.46 -21.18
C LEU A 270 -17.65 -18.92 -22.52
N GLN A 271 -17.21 -17.73 -22.95
CA GLN A 271 -17.58 -17.15 -24.25
C GLN A 271 -17.09 -18.03 -25.41
N ARG A 272 -15.91 -18.64 -25.31
CA ARG A 272 -15.38 -19.57 -26.32
C ARG A 272 -16.15 -20.89 -26.39
N LYS A 273 -16.65 -21.37 -25.25
CA LYS A 273 -17.46 -22.60 -25.16
C LYS A 273 -18.92 -22.40 -25.57
N ASN A 274 -19.41 -21.18 -25.43
CA ASN A 274 -20.81 -20.87 -25.62
C ASN A 274 -21.22 -20.94 -27.11
N THR A 275 -22.22 -21.76 -27.41
CA THR A 275 -22.79 -21.93 -28.75
C THR A 275 -24.03 -21.07 -29.00
N SER A 276 -24.47 -20.31 -28.00
CA SER A 276 -25.74 -19.58 -28.01
C SER A 276 -25.56 -18.06 -28.07
N PRO A 277 -26.53 -17.28 -28.58
CA PRO A 277 -26.51 -15.83 -28.41
C PRO A 277 -26.44 -15.46 -26.92
N ILE A 278 -25.49 -14.60 -26.57
CA ILE A 278 -25.35 -14.07 -25.20
C ILE A 278 -26.33 -12.90 -25.06
N PRO A 279 -27.19 -12.88 -24.02
CA PRO A 279 -28.09 -11.75 -23.78
C PRO A 279 -27.32 -10.42 -23.65
N SER A 280 -27.91 -9.33 -24.13
CA SER A 280 -27.27 -8.00 -24.10
C SER A 280 -26.91 -7.57 -22.67
N GLU A 281 -27.78 -7.85 -21.71
CA GLU A 281 -27.50 -7.58 -20.28
C GLU A 281 -26.19 -8.23 -19.82
N VAL A 282 -25.89 -9.44 -20.27
CA VAL A 282 -24.66 -10.16 -19.90
C VAL A 282 -23.46 -9.54 -20.63
N THR A 283 -23.58 -9.23 -21.93
CA THR A 283 -22.49 -8.60 -22.69
C THR A 283 -22.13 -7.22 -22.15
N ASP A 284 -23.12 -6.43 -21.77
CA ASP A 284 -22.93 -5.06 -21.25
C ASP A 284 -22.19 -5.10 -19.91
N LYS A 285 -22.57 -6.03 -19.02
CA LYS A 285 -21.86 -6.21 -17.73
C LYS A 285 -20.44 -6.75 -17.92
N ILE A 286 -20.19 -7.63 -18.89
CA ILE A 286 -18.82 -8.06 -19.23
C ILE A 286 -17.99 -6.88 -19.73
N ALA A 287 -18.57 -6.03 -20.59
CA ALA A 287 -17.89 -4.83 -21.09
C ALA A 287 -17.57 -3.84 -19.97
N PHE A 288 -18.51 -3.62 -19.05
CA PHE A 288 -18.30 -2.82 -17.84
C PHE A 288 -17.12 -3.34 -17.01
N ILE A 289 -17.09 -4.62 -16.66
CA ILE A 289 -15.98 -5.20 -15.88
C ILE A 289 -14.65 -5.05 -16.62
N LYS A 290 -14.64 -5.28 -17.94
CA LYS A 290 -13.45 -5.14 -18.77
C LYS A 290 -12.91 -3.71 -18.74
N GLU A 291 -13.79 -2.73 -18.79
CA GLU A 291 -13.41 -1.32 -18.75
C GLU A 291 -12.92 -0.90 -17.37
N GLU A 292 -13.62 -1.26 -16.30
CA GLU A 292 -13.22 -0.96 -14.93
C GLU A 292 -11.84 -1.57 -14.60
N VAL A 293 -11.62 -2.85 -14.92
CA VAL A 293 -10.31 -3.50 -14.73
C VAL A 293 -9.23 -2.78 -15.54
N ARG A 294 -9.55 -2.31 -16.76
CA ARG A 294 -8.61 -1.55 -17.61
C ARG A 294 -8.27 -0.19 -17.00
N VAL A 295 -9.26 0.55 -16.50
CA VAL A 295 -9.10 1.85 -15.86
C VAL A 295 -8.26 1.72 -14.58
N ILE A 296 -8.60 0.77 -13.70
CA ILE A 296 -7.85 0.48 -12.48
C ILE A 296 -6.38 0.21 -12.81
N LYS A 297 -6.10 -0.66 -13.79
CA LYS A 297 -4.73 -0.96 -14.23
C LYS A 297 -4.00 0.24 -14.80
N LYS A 298 -4.68 1.06 -15.60
CA LYS A 298 -4.10 2.27 -16.22
C LYS A 298 -3.71 3.27 -15.15
N ASP A 299 -4.62 3.61 -14.25
CA ASP A 299 -4.38 4.63 -13.23
C ASP A 299 -3.26 4.19 -12.27
N LEU A 300 -3.27 2.91 -11.89
CA LEU A 300 -2.22 2.31 -11.06
C LEU A 300 -0.85 2.32 -11.77
N ALA A 301 -0.82 2.03 -13.08
CA ALA A 301 0.41 2.07 -13.87
C ALA A 301 1.00 3.49 -13.94
N ILE A 302 0.17 4.52 -14.06
CA ILE A 302 0.60 5.92 -14.08
C ILE A 302 1.32 6.27 -12.77
N VAL A 303 0.67 6.03 -11.61
CA VAL A 303 1.30 6.32 -10.29
C VAL A 303 2.57 5.52 -10.10
N ASN A 304 2.58 4.23 -10.42
CA ASN A 304 3.77 3.40 -10.24
C ASN A 304 4.93 3.81 -11.17
N THR A 305 4.62 4.32 -12.36
CA THR A 305 5.64 4.85 -13.29
C THR A 305 6.30 6.10 -12.71
N TYR A 306 5.50 7.07 -12.24
CA TYR A 306 6.03 8.27 -11.60
C TYR A 306 6.76 7.95 -10.29
N TRP A 307 6.20 7.06 -9.47
CA TRP A 307 6.84 6.61 -8.23
C TRP A 307 8.22 6.00 -8.48
N LYS A 308 8.36 5.16 -9.52
CA LYS A 308 9.64 4.59 -9.91
C LYS A 308 10.63 5.67 -10.34
N LYS A 309 10.21 6.65 -11.14
CA LYS A 309 11.06 7.77 -11.56
C LYS A 309 11.50 8.60 -10.35
N PHE A 310 10.55 9.01 -9.52
CA PHE A 310 10.79 9.78 -8.29
C PHE A 310 11.76 9.08 -7.35
N THR A 311 11.58 7.79 -7.09
CA THR A 311 12.47 7.04 -6.19
C THR A 311 13.88 6.85 -6.74
N GLN A 312 14.08 6.98 -8.05
CA GLN A 312 15.39 6.88 -8.71
C GLN A 312 16.10 8.23 -8.84
N THR A 313 15.37 9.29 -9.20
CA THR A 313 15.98 10.60 -9.53
C THR A 313 15.77 11.66 -8.45
N GLY A 314 14.87 11.43 -7.49
CA GLY A 314 14.47 12.43 -6.49
C GLY A 314 13.57 13.54 -7.03
N THR A 315 13.25 13.53 -8.32
CA THR A 315 12.57 14.62 -9.01
C THR A 315 11.39 14.12 -9.85
N LEU A 316 10.38 14.99 -10.01
CA LEU A 316 9.21 14.75 -10.86
C LEU A 316 9.05 15.87 -11.89
N PRO A 317 8.44 15.58 -13.06
CA PRO A 317 7.98 16.62 -13.97
C PRO A 317 6.98 17.56 -13.28
N SER A 318 7.01 18.85 -13.62
CA SER A 318 6.10 19.84 -13.05
C SER A 318 4.64 19.66 -13.47
N ASP A 319 4.38 18.95 -14.57
CA ASP A 319 3.07 18.65 -15.14
C ASP A 319 2.53 17.26 -14.75
N VAL A 320 3.09 16.65 -13.70
CA VAL A 320 2.65 15.32 -13.27
C VAL A 320 1.18 15.32 -12.86
N ALA A 321 0.40 14.40 -13.45
CA ALA A 321 -1.01 14.22 -13.14
C ALA A 321 -1.30 12.73 -12.85
N TYR A 322 -1.73 12.46 -11.62
CA TYR A 322 -2.26 11.18 -11.19
C TYR A 322 -3.48 11.35 -10.29
N LYS A 323 -4.26 10.28 -10.14
CA LYS A 323 -5.38 10.24 -9.19
C LYS A 323 -4.87 10.06 -7.76
N TYR A 324 -5.77 10.30 -6.80
CA TYR A 324 -5.51 10.18 -5.36
C TYR A 324 -6.41 9.16 -4.67
N GLU A 325 -7.27 8.48 -5.43
CA GLU A 325 -8.15 7.44 -4.92
C GLU A 325 -7.97 6.18 -5.75
N PHE A 326 -7.53 5.11 -5.09
CA PHE A 326 -7.24 3.82 -5.70
C PHE A 326 -7.99 2.75 -4.90
N SER A 327 -9.17 2.37 -5.39
CA SER A 327 -10.03 1.36 -4.76
C SER A 327 -9.30 0.03 -4.50
N CYS A 328 -8.40 -0.35 -5.41
CA CYS A 328 -7.73 -1.65 -5.41
C CYS A 328 -6.28 -1.65 -4.88
N ASP A 329 -5.66 -0.49 -4.70
CA ASP A 329 -4.28 -0.39 -4.17
C ASP A 329 -4.15 0.89 -3.35
N ARG A 330 -4.42 0.76 -2.05
CA ARG A 330 -4.34 1.88 -1.11
C ARG A 330 -2.90 2.33 -0.82
N GLU A 331 -1.88 1.55 -1.19
CA GLU A 331 -0.49 2.03 -1.19
C GLU A 331 -0.29 3.07 -2.30
N ALA A 332 -0.93 2.92 -3.46
CA ALA A 332 -0.82 3.89 -4.55
C ALA A 332 -1.30 5.30 -4.14
N GLU A 333 -2.31 5.41 -3.27
CA GLU A 333 -2.71 6.69 -2.67
C GLU A 333 -1.58 7.31 -1.84
N VAL A 334 -0.91 6.49 -1.03
CA VAL A 334 0.23 6.93 -0.21
C VAL A 334 1.37 7.39 -1.11
N LYS A 335 1.67 6.66 -2.19
CA LYS A 335 2.69 7.06 -3.18
C LYS A 335 2.36 8.41 -3.82
N ALA A 336 1.11 8.61 -4.25
CA ALA A 336 0.64 9.87 -4.83
C ALA A 336 0.85 11.05 -3.88
N TYR A 337 0.41 10.93 -2.62
CA TYR A 337 0.59 11.99 -1.64
C TYR A 337 2.06 12.21 -1.25
N LEU A 338 2.87 11.14 -1.18
CA LEU A 338 4.31 11.30 -0.93
C LEU A 338 4.97 12.12 -2.04
N MET A 339 4.70 11.77 -3.30
CA MET A 339 5.24 12.51 -4.45
C MET A 339 4.88 13.99 -4.38
N ASP A 340 3.63 14.35 -4.08
CA ASP A 340 3.22 15.74 -3.89
C ASP A 340 3.95 16.43 -2.74
N GLY A 341 4.08 15.74 -1.60
CA GLY A 341 4.76 16.27 -0.43
C GLY A 341 6.26 16.50 -0.66
N PHE A 342 6.90 15.68 -1.49
CA PHE A 342 8.30 15.89 -1.86
C PHE A 342 8.50 16.91 -2.98
N MET A 343 7.50 17.12 -3.85
CA MET A 343 7.56 18.19 -4.85
C MET A 343 7.59 19.57 -4.21
N ASP A 344 6.88 19.74 -3.10
CA ASP A 344 6.86 20.99 -2.32
C ASP A 344 6.68 20.68 -0.82
N PRO A 345 7.78 20.38 -0.12
CA PRO A 345 7.74 20.03 1.30
C PRO A 345 7.13 21.13 2.18
N CYS A 346 7.30 22.39 1.80
CA CYS A 346 6.82 23.55 2.55
C CYS A 346 5.30 23.72 2.42
N MET A 347 4.77 23.77 1.20
CA MET A 347 3.34 24.02 0.99
C MET A 347 2.51 22.74 1.07
N LYS A 348 3.00 21.64 0.50
CA LYS A 348 2.23 20.38 0.33
C LYS A 348 2.61 19.31 1.34
N GLY A 349 3.79 19.39 1.97
CA GLY A 349 4.28 18.34 2.88
C GLY A 349 3.36 18.06 4.07
N LYS A 350 2.88 19.08 4.77
CA LYS A 350 1.93 18.92 5.90
C LYS A 350 0.60 18.30 5.46
N GLU A 351 0.04 18.78 4.35
CA GLU A 351 -1.20 18.25 3.80
C GLU A 351 -1.04 16.79 3.33
N ALA A 352 0.05 16.49 2.63
CA ALA A 352 0.41 15.14 2.23
C ALA A 352 0.49 14.18 3.42
N LEU A 353 1.20 14.55 4.49
CA LEU A 353 1.30 13.73 5.70
C LEU A 353 -0.06 13.53 6.39
N LYS A 354 -0.93 14.56 6.41
CA LYS A 354 -2.30 14.46 6.93
C LYS A 354 -3.13 13.49 6.09
N ASN A 355 -3.06 13.59 4.77
CA ASN A 355 -3.78 12.72 3.84
C ASN A 355 -3.29 11.28 3.93
N ILE A 356 -1.97 11.04 3.97
CA ILE A 356 -1.38 9.72 4.21
C ILE A 356 -1.87 9.14 5.54
N SER A 357 -1.91 9.95 6.59
CA SER A 357 -2.42 9.51 7.90
C SER A 357 -3.89 9.09 7.84
N ARG A 358 -4.72 9.82 7.09
CA ARG A 358 -6.12 9.47 6.85
C ARG A 358 -6.26 8.13 6.12
N VAL A 359 -5.51 7.93 5.03
CA VAL A 359 -5.50 6.67 4.26
C VAL A 359 -5.06 5.51 5.16
N ARG A 360 -3.96 5.68 5.91
CA ARG A 360 -3.42 4.64 6.81
C ARG A 360 -4.38 4.29 7.94
N LYS A 361 -5.08 5.27 8.52
CA LYS A 361 -6.07 5.03 9.59
C LYS A 361 -7.30 4.28 9.07
N LYS A 362 -7.80 4.65 7.88
CA LYS A 362 -9.03 4.08 7.31
C LYS A 362 -8.81 2.69 6.71
N TYR A 363 -7.72 2.49 5.97
CA TYR A 363 -7.55 1.30 5.14
C TYR A 363 -6.40 0.38 5.56
N LYS A 364 -5.48 0.85 6.41
CA LYS A 364 -4.31 0.08 6.88
C LYS A 364 -3.54 -0.63 5.74
N PRO A 365 -3.17 0.06 4.64
CA PRO A 365 -2.42 -0.57 3.56
C PRO A 365 -1.08 -1.12 4.04
N ALA A 366 -0.68 -2.27 3.50
CA ALA A 366 0.71 -2.72 3.57
C ALA A 366 1.56 -1.78 2.70
N LEU A 367 2.61 -1.20 3.29
CA LEU A 367 3.51 -0.30 2.58
C LEU A 367 4.83 -1.03 2.32
N ALA A 368 5.34 -0.93 1.09
CA ALA A 368 6.66 -1.40 0.74
C ALA A 368 7.74 -0.62 1.53
N SER A 369 8.90 -1.25 1.71
CA SER A 369 10.03 -0.65 2.45
C SER A 369 10.42 0.73 1.91
N VAL A 370 10.48 0.89 0.60
CA VAL A 370 10.79 2.15 -0.08
C VAL A 370 9.75 3.24 0.23
N THR A 371 8.46 2.90 0.20
CA THR A 371 7.35 3.82 0.52
C THR A 371 7.42 4.25 1.98
N MET A 372 7.74 3.32 2.89
CA MET A 372 7.93 3.64 4.30
C MET A 372 9.17 4.52 4.55
N SER A 373 10.27 4.29 3.84
CA SER A 373 11.47 5.15 3.91
C SER A 373 11.13 6.57 3.51
N LYS A 374 10.51 6.74 2.33
CA LYS A 374 10.08 8.05 1.82
C LYS A 374 9.08 8.74 2.75
N PHE A 375 8.16 8.02 3.37
CA PHE A 375 7.28 8.59 4.38
C PHE A 375 8.04 9.14 5.60
N LYS A 376 9.06 8.44 6.10
CA LYS A 376 9.90 8.93 7.20
C LYS A 376 10.73 10.14 6.78
N GLU A 377 11.32 10.09 5.58
CA GLU A 377 12.07 11.20 4.99
C GLU A 377 11.21 12.46 4.85
N LEU A 378 10.00 12.35 4.29
CA LEU A 378 9.07 13.49 4.18
C LEU A 378 8.70 14.04 5.56
N LYS A 379 8.46 13.15 6.54
CA LYS A 379 8.17 13.57 7.91
C LYS A 379 9.34 14.35 8.52
N ALA A 380 10.57 13.91 8.31
CA ALA A 380 11.77 14.61 8.77
C ALA A 380 11.92 15.97 8.08
N LEU A 381 11.78 16.01 6.74
CA LEU A 381 11.86 17.23 5.95
C LEU A 381 10.84 18.27 6.41
N VAL A 382 9.57 17.90 6.54
CA VAL A 382 8.50 18.79 7.03
C VAL A 382 8.78 19.28 8.45
N THR A 383 9.48 18.50 9.28
CA THR A 383 9.83 18.90 10.66
C THR A 383 10.99 19.89 10.68
N VAL A 384 12.02 19.66 9.85
CA VAL A 384 13.19 20.54 9.71
C VAL A 384 12.81 21.85 9.05
N SER A 385 12.03 21.79 7.97
CA SER A 385 11.56 22.97 7.24
C SER A 385 10.52 23.78 8.02
N SER A 386 9.93 23.18 9.07
CA SER A 386 9.14 23.88 10.08
C SER A 386 9.94 24.25 11.32
N GLY A 387 11.28 24.30 11.24
CA GLY A 387 12.21 24.55 12.35
C GLY A 387 11.60 25.49 13.37
N ASP A 388 11.56 25.06 14.63
CA ASP A 388 10.53 25.40 15.61
C ASP A 388 10.17 26.90 15.59
N ILE A 389 9.15 27.27 14.81
CA ILE A 389 8.74 28.68 14.66
C ILE A 389 8.36 29.29 16.01
N THR A 390 8.01 28.43 16.97
CA THR A 390 7.84 28.76 18.38
C THR A 390 9.13 29.31 19.00
N ILE A 391 10.27 28.65 18.82
CA ILE A 391 11.58 29.13 19.33
C ILE A 391 11.94 30.47 18.68
N LEU A 392 11.72 30.61 17.36
CA LEU A 392 11.97 31.87 16.69
C LEU A 392 11.07 33.00 17.22
N ASN A 393 9.78 32.73 17.43
CA ASN A 393 8.85 33.74 17.94
C ASN A 393 9.21 34.15 19.38
N GLU A 394 9.61 33.20 20.23
CA GLU A 394 10.09 33.49 21.59
C GLU A 394 11.38 34.32 21.55
N ALA A 395 12.33 33.97 20.68
CA ALA A 395 13.57 34.74 20.48
C ALA A 395 13.29 36.14 19.92
N TRP A 396 12.33 36.27 19.00
CA TRP A 396 11.93 37.55 18.42
C TRP A 396 11.29 38.44 19.50
N GLU A 397 10.37 37.90 20.31
CA GLU A 397 9.77 38.62 21.43
C GLU A 397 10.81 39.11 22.46
N ASP A 398 11.82 38.28 22.76
CA ASP A 398 12.94 38.64 23.64
C ASP A 398 13.87 39.69 23.01
N PHE A 399 14.09 39.62 21.70
CA PHE A 399 14.93 40.54 20.94
C PHE A 399 14.33 41.94 20.75
N LEU A 400 13.01 42.03 20.58
CA LEU A 400 12.31 43.26 20.21
C LEU A 400 12.57 44.47 21.13
N PRO A 401 12.61 44.35 22.47
CA PRO A 401 12.79 45.50 23.36
C PRO A 401 14.18 46.14 23.26
N ASP A 402 15.24 45.32 23.22
CA ASP A 402 16.61 45.77 23.51
C ASP A 402 17.63 45.45 22.40
N ASP A 403 17.22 44.88 21.28
CA ASP A 403 18.11 44.39 20.20
C ASP A 403 19.14 43.37 20.70
N ALA A 404 18.78 42.62 21.75
CA ALA A 404 19.63 41.65 22.43
C ALA A 404 18.79 40.47 22.92
N LEU A 405 19.42 39.32 23.11
CA LEU A 405 18.78 38.13 23.67
C LEU A 405 19.16 37.97 25.14
N SER A 406 18.17 37.73 26.00
CA SER A 406 18.36 37.41 27.40
C SER A 406 18.64 35.92 27.64
N ASN A 407 18.22 35.05 26.71
CA ASN A 407 18.49 33.61 26.73
C ASN A 407 19.25 33.14 25.48
N GLU A 408 19.82 31.94 25.54
CA GLU A 408 20.41 31.27 24.38
C GLU A 408 19.32 30.51 23.62
N TYR A 409 19.14 30.84 22.34
CA TYR A 409 18.15 30.23 21.44
C TYR A 409 18.86 29.51 20.28
N ASP A 410 18.47 28.27 20.00
CA ASP A 410 18.97 27.50 18.84
C ASP A 410 18.13 27.85 17.60
N LEU A 411 18.50 28.94 16.94
CA LEU A 411 17.80 29.45 15.75
C LEU A 411 18.17 28.63 14.51
N SER A 412 17.15 28.29 13.71
CA SER A 412 17.36 27.77 12.35
C SER A 412 17.62 28.94 11.39
N PHE A 413 18.06 28.63 10.17
CA PHE A 413 18.21 29.58 9.07
C PHE A 413 17.54 29.10 7.78
N ASP A 414 16.78 28.01 7.85
CA ASP A 414 16.04 27.43 6.72
C ASP A 414 14.58 27.25 7.16
N TYR A 415 13.81 28.33 7.02
CA TYR A 415 12.38 28.35 7.34
C TYR A 415 11.57 28.36 6.04
N CYS A 416 10.47 27.61 6.00
CA CYS A 416 9.51 27.72 4.90
C CYS A 416 8.82 29.10 4.84
N ASP A 417 8.71 29.79 5.97
CA ASP A 417 8.24 31.17 6.03
C ASP A 417 9.44 32.11 5.86
N LYS A 418 9.52 32.82 4.73
CA LYS A 418 10.64 33.69 4.40
C LYS A 418 10.72 34.92 5.30
N LEU A 419 9.61 35.38 5.86
CA LEU A 419 9.64 36.43 6.89
C LEU A 419 10.26 35.90 8.19
N ALA A 420 9.99 34.64 8.54
CA ALA A 420 10.64 33.97 9.69
C ALA A 420 12.15 33.80 9.47
N GLU A 421 12.57 33.44 8.26
CA GLU A 421 13.98 33.34 7.88
C GLU A 421 14.69 34.70 8.02
N ILE A 422 14.09 35.77 7.49
CA ILE A 422 14.60 37.14 7.61
C ILE A 422 14.71 37.55 9.08
N ARG A 423 13.69 37.30 9.92
CA ARG A 423 13.74 37.61 11.35
C ARG A 423 14.89 36.88 12.06
N SER A 424 15.14 35.61 11.73
CA SER A 424 16.27 34.86 12.29
C SER A 424 17.62 35.50 11.89
N PHE A 425 17.78 35.89 10.62
CA PHE A 425 18.97 36.60 10.16
C PHE A 425 19.14 37.97 10.83
N ILE A 426 18.07 38.72 11.05
CA ILE A 426 18.12 40.02 11.76
C ILE A 426 18.61 39.83 13.20
N ILE A 427 18.08 38.85 13.93
CA ILE A 427 18.53 38.55 15.31
C ILE A 427 20.03 38.19 15.30
N ASP A 428 20.43 37.20 14.51
CA ASP A 428 21.81 36.72 14.47
C ASP A 428 22.78 37.81 14.02
N GLY A 429 22.39 38.59 13.02
CA GLY A 429 23.17 39.72 12.50
C GLY A 429 23.28 40.87 13.50
N THR A 430 22.25 41.14 14.30
CA THR A 430 22.27 42.26 15.26
C THR A 430 23.03 41.92 16.55
N VAL A 431 22.83 40.69 17.05
CA VAL A 431 23.52 40.15 18.24
C VAL A 431 25.00 39.94 17.93
N HIS A 432 25.33 39.39 16.76
CA HIS A 432 26.70 39.13 16.31
C HIS A 432 27.13 40.11 15.21
N VAL A 433 26.86 41.41 15.41
CA VAL A 433 27.09 42.43 14.38
C VAL A 433 28.53 42.50 13.88
N CYS A 434 29.50 42.18 14.75
CA CYS A 434 30.91 42.22 14.39
C CYS A 434 31.32 41.05 13.49
N GLU A 435 30.77 39.87 13.73
CA GLU A 435 31.14 38.64 13.03
C GLU A 435 30.26 38.37 11.81
N LYS A 436 28.96 38.70 11.90
CA LYS A 436 27.93 38.26 10.96
C LYS A 436 27.02 39.37 10.44
N GLY A 437 27.11 40.61 10.93
CA GLY A 437 26.18 41.68 10.58
C GLY A 437 26.01 41.88 9.07
N LEU A 438 27.12 42.07 8.34
CA LEU A 438 27.11 42.21 6.88
C LEU A 438 26.70 40.93 6.16
N GLN A 439 27.21 39.78 6.62
CA GLN A 439 26.84 38.48 6.04
C GLN A 439 25.32 38.27 6.09
N ARG A 440 24.68 38.62 7.22
CA ARG A 440 23.23 38.47 7.36
C ARG A 440 22.44 39.47 6.54
N LEU A 441 22.97 40.66 6.27
CA LEU A 441 22.36 41.60 5.31
C LEU A 441 22.40 41.02 3.90
N ASP A 442 23.53 40.44 3.47
CA ASP A 442 23.63 39.76 2.17
C ASP A 442 22.67 38.55 2.10
N ASP A 443 22.59 37.74 3.16
CA ASP A 443 21.65 36.61 3.24
C ASP A 443 20.19 37.09 3.11
N ILE A 444 19.82 38.20 3.75
CA ILE A 444 18.48 38.80 3.66
C ILE A 444 18.19 39.34 2.25
N GLU A 445 19.15 40.02 1.63
CA GLU A 445 19.03 40.53 0.25
C GLU A 445 18.78 39.36 -0.71
N ASN A 446 19.54 38.26 -0.59
CA ASN A 446 19.31 37.06 -1.39
C ASN A 446 17.90 36.48 -1.21
N VAL A 447 17.37 36.45 0.02
CA VAL A 447 15.99 35.99 0.28
C VAL A 447 14.97 36.91 -0.41
N LEU A 448 15.17 38.22 -0.36
CA LEU A 448 14.26 39.21 -0.97
C LEU A 448 14.33 39.25 -2.49
N ASP A 449 15.50 38.96 -3.08
CA ASP A 449 15.67 38.88 -4.54
C ASP A 449 14.99 37.62 -5.12
N GLU A 450 15.04 36.51 -4.40
CA GLU A 450 14.48 35.22 -4.85
C GLU A 450 12.99 35.05 -4.52
N ASN A 451 12.42 35.86 -3.61
CA ASN A 451 11.08 35.65 -3.07
C ASN A 451 10.32 36.97 -2.89
N GLU A 452 9.01 36.97 -3.19
CA GLU A 452 8.12 38.09 -2.85
C GLU A 452 7.71 37.98 -1.38
N VAL A 453 8.30 38.82 -0.52
CA VAL A 453 8.07 38.82 0.94
C VAL A 453 7.48 40.16 1.39
N ASP A 454 6.34 40.11 2.08
CA ASP A 454 5.75 41.29 2.73
C ASP A 454 6.37 41.47 4.12
N ILE A 455 7.26 42.45 4.26
CA ILE A 455 7.94 42.76 5.51
C ILE A 455 7.05 43.68 6.35
N ASP A 456 6.63 43.20 7.52
CA ASP A 456 5.84 44.02 8.44
C ASP A 456 6.67 45.19 8.99
N PRO A 457 6.04 46.30 9.41
CA PRO A 457 6.76 47.51 9.84
C PRO A 457 7.76 47.30 10.98
N GLN A 458 7.49 46.37 11.90
CA GLN A 458 8.37 46.10 13.04
C GLN A 458 9.63 45.34 12.57
N THR A 459 9.47 44.37 11.67
CA THR A 459 10.61 43.68 11.06
C THR A 459 11.45 44.63 10.21
N GLN A 460 10.82 45.54 9.45
CA GLN A 460 11.54 46.54 8.67
C GLN A 460 12.35 47.48 9.56
N GLU A 461 11.79 47.96 10.68
CA GLU A 461 12.50 48.81 11.63
C GLU A 461 13.77 48.14 12.17
N LYS A 462 13.71 46.84 12.48
CA LYS A 462 14.88 46.08 12.95
C LYS A 462 15.90 45.82 11.85
N LEU A 463 15.46 45.60 10.61
CA LEU A 463 16.36 45.49 9.45
C LEU A 463 17.13 46.80 9.23
N ASP A 464 16.43 47.94 9.19
CA ASP A 464 17.04 49.27 9.04
C ASP A 464 18.04 49.57 10.17
N ALA A 465 17.74 49.12 11.39
CA ALA A 465 18.64 49.26 12.53
C ALA A 465 19.92 48.43 12.34
N LEU A 466 19.82 47.19 11.86
CA LEU A 466 20.97 46.34 11.53
C LEU A 466 21.83 46.96 10.41
N GLU A 467 21.21 47.45 9.34
CA GLU A 467 21.89 48.15 8.25
C GLU A 467 22.64 49.38 8.75
N THR A 468 21.98 50.20 9.57
CA THR A 468 22.57 51.41 10.17
C THR A 468 23.75 51.05 11.07
N LYS A 469 23.63 50.02 11.91
CA LYS A 469 24.66 49.57 12.84
C LYS A 469 25.89 49.05 12.08
N SER A 470 25.67 48.21 11.08
CA SER A 470 26.73 47.64 10.24
C SER A 470 27.43 48.71 9.40
N SER A 471 26.68 49.63 8.78
CA SER A 471 27.23 50.73 7.98
C SER A 471 28.06 51.71 8.80
N LYS A 472 27.61 52.07 10.01
CA LYS A 472 28.36 52.93 10.93
C LYS A 472 29.69 52.30 11.34
N LEU A 473 29.72 50.98 11.60
CA LEU A 473 30.95 50.28 11.96
C LEU A 473 31.95 50.27 10.80
N ASN A 474 31.50 50.00 9.58
CA ASN A 474 32.36 50.02 8.39
C ASN A 474 32.91 51.42 8.06
N ALA A 475 32.06 52.46 8.11
CA ALA A 475 32.50 53.82 7.81
C ALA A 475 33.63 54.29 8.75
N LYS A 476 33.54 53.93 10.03
CA LYS A 476 34.59 54.22 11.02
C LYS A 476 35.89 53.48 10.69
N HIS A 477 35.80 52.21 10.28
CA HIS A 477 36.97 51.42 9.87
C HIS A 477 37.68 52.00 8.65
N ASP A 478 36.92 52.44 7.64
CA ASP A 478 37.47 52.96 6.39
C ASP A 478 38.28 54.24 6.58
N VAL A 479 37.79 55.17 7.40
CA VAL A 479 38.51 56.43 7.68
C VAL A 479 39.81 56.15 8.42
N LEU A 480 39.77 55.31 9.46
CA LEU A 480 40.98 54.93 10.19
C LEU A 480 41.99 54.19 9.31
N ASN A 481 41.53 53.27 8.45
CA ASN A 481 42.42 52.54 7.54
C ASN A 481 43.10 53.48 6.54
N LYS A 482 42.41 54.51 6.04
CA LYS A 482 43.01 55.55 5.18
C LYS A 482 44.06 56.36 5.94
N ALA A 483 43.75 56.81 7.15
CA ALA A 483 44.71 57.52 8.01
C ALA A 483 45.94 56.65 8.33
N TRP A 484 45.72 55.37 8.62
CA TRP A 484 46.78 54.40 8.90
C TRP A 484 47.66 54.16 7.68
N ALA A 485 47.08 53.94 6.49
CA ALA A 485 47.83 53.79 5.25
C ALA A 485 48.68 55.05 4.96
N TYR A 486 48.12 56.24 5.17
CA TYR A 486 48.84 57.49 5.00
C TYR A 486 50.09 57.56 5.90
N LEU A 487 49.97 57.17 7.19
CA LEU A 487 51.10 57.08 8.11
C LEU A 487 52.18 56.12 7.60
N LEU A 488 51.80 54.95 7.09
CA LEU A 488 52.77 53.97 6.61
C LEU A 488 53.54 54.48 5.38
N ASP A 489 52.84 55.17 4.48
CA ASP A 489 53.40 55.64 3.22
C ASP A 489 54.24 56.91 3.36
N ASN A 490 53.85 57.83 4.25
CA ASN A 490 54.44 59.16 4.37
C ASN A 490 55.29 59.35 5.64
N ASP A 491 55.21 58.42 6.59
CA ASP A 491 55.83 58.52 7.92
C ASP A 491 55.36 59.73 8.75
N ASP A 492 54.18 60.25 8.43
CA ASP A 492 53.51 61.41 9.01
C ASP A 492 51.99 61.20 9.05
N VAL A 493 51.27 61.97 9.86
CA VAL A 493 49.81 61.87 9.99
C VAL A 493 49.14 63.01 9.24
N SER A 494 48.13 62.69 8.43
CA SER A 494 47.35 63.70 7.71
C SER A 494 46.29 64.31 8.61
N ASP A 495 46.18 65.64 8.59
CA ASP A 495 45.11 66.39 9.26
C ASP A 495 43.73 66.25 8.56
N ASP A 496 43.67 65.61 7.38
CA ASP A 496 42.44 65.47 6.59
C ASP A 496 41.57 64.27 7.05
N TYR A 497 42.06 63.43 7.96
CA TYR A 497 41.35 62.26 8.45
C TYR A 497 40.96 62.39 9.92
N GLU A 498 39.66 62.51 10.19
CA GLU A 498 39.09 62.45 11.53
C GLU A 498 38.59 61.03 11.83
N TYR A 499 39.27 60.31 12.71
CA TYR A 499 38.97 58.92 13.05
C TYR A 499 38.53 58.76 14.51
N ASP A 500 37.72 57.73 14.75
CA ASP A 500 37.26 57.36 16.10
C ASP A 500 38.35 56.64 16.91
N TYR A 501 38.07 56.42 18.20
CA TYR A 501 38.98 55.74 19.14
C TYR A 501 38.44 54.43 19.72
N GLU A 502 37.17 54.14 19.44
CA GLU A 502 36.49 52.94 19.95
C GLU A 502 35.92 52.12 18.79
N PHE A 503 36.58 51.00 18.51
CA PHE A 503 36.24 50.04 17.47
C PHE A 503 35.87 48.71 18.14
N PRO A 504 34.60 48.52 18.51
CA PRO A 504 34.17 47.37 19.28
C PRO A 504 34.45 46.03 18.58
N CYS A 505 34.43 46.03 17.24
CA CYS A 505 34.65 44.86 16.41
C CYS A 505 36.12 44.59 16.06
N ASN A 506 37.03 45.55 16.29
CA ASN A 506 38.46 45.38 16.00
C ASN A 506 39.32 46.18 16.98
N ARG A 507 39.74 45.55 18.07
CA ARG A 507 40.54 46.21 19.12
C ARG A 507 41.98 46.54 18.72
N GLU A 508 42.46 46.05 17.57
CA GLU A 508 43.72 46.55 17.00
C GLU A 508 43.54 47.96 16.42
N MET A 509 42.34 48.30 15.94
CA MET A 509 42.04 49.65 15.43
C MET A 509 42.06 50.71 16.53
N ASP A 510 41.60 50.39 17.74
CA ASP A 510 41.79 51.23 18.93
C ASP A 510 43.28 51.58 19.12
N VAL A 511 44.17 50.58 18.97
CA VAL A 511 45.62 50.77 19.06
C VAL A 511 46.16 51.64 17.93
N LYS A 512 45.69 51.41 16.69
CA LYS A 512 46.09 52.21 15.52
C LYS A 512 45.70 53.69 15.66
N ALA A 513 44.50 53.98 16.15
CA ALA A 513 44.02 55.34 16.40
C ALA A 513 44.92 56.09 17.39
N TYR A 514 45.21 55.50 18.56
CA TYR A 514 46.10 56.13 19.53
C TYR A 514 47.57 56.19 19.09
N LEU A 515 47.99 55.29 18.20
CA LEU A 515 49.31 55.41 17.56
C LEU A 515 49.36 56.60 16.62
N LEU A 516 48.35 56.80 15.77
CA LEU A 516 48.25 57.96 14.89
C LEU A 516 48.34 59.26 15.71
N ASP A 517 47.59 59.39 16.80
CA ASP A 517 47.72 60.56 17.70
C ASP A 517 49.15 60.73 18.23
N GLY A 518 49.79 59.62 18.60
CA GLY A 518 51.18 59.61 19.04
C GLY A 518 52.16 60.07 17.97
N TYR A 519 51.82 59.89 16.69
CA TYR A 519 52.61 60.34 15.54
C TYR A 519 52.28 61.76 15.07
N THR A 520 51.09 62.32 15.36
CA THR A 520 50.72 63.70 15.00
C THR A 520 51.68 64.73 15.57
N ASN A 521 52.12 64.55 16.83
CA ASN A 521 53.18 65.35 17.43
C ASN A 521 54.01 64.47 18.38
N PRO A 522 55.01 63.74 17.87
CA PRO A 522 55.74 62.76 18.66
C PRO A 522 56.28 63.30 19.99
N CYS A 523 56.65 64.57 20.01
CA CYS A 523 57.14 65.30 21.17
C CYS A 523 56.10 65.52 22.28
N LEU A 524 54.87 65.89 21.91
CA LEU A 524 53.81 66.26 22.84
C LEU A 524 52.85 65.09 23.11
N SER A 525 52.45 64.40 22.05
CA SER A 525 51.43 63.34 22.09
C SER A 525 52.03 61.93 22.04
N GLY A 526 53.30 61.73 21.67
CA GLY A 526 53.89 60.38 21.58
C GLY A 526 53.85 59.58 22.87
N LYS A 527 54.11 60.21 24.03
CA LYS A 527 53.97 59.57 25.36
C LYS A 527 52.52 59.26 25.70
N TYR A 528 51.60 60.15 25.30
CA TYR A 528 50.17 59.95 25.50
C TYR A 528 49.66 58.78 24.67
N GLY A 529 49.93 58.77 23.36
CA GLY A 529 49.54 57.69 22.45
C GLY A 529 50.03 56.33 22.93
N LEU A 530 51.31 56.21 23.33
CA LEU A 530 51.84 54.96 23.88
C LEU A 530 51.17 54.53 25.19
N LYS A 531 50.83 55.49 26.07
CA LYS A 531 50.11 55.21 27.32
C LYS A 531 48.70 54.68 27.05
N GLU A 532 47.98 55.29 26.12
CA GLU A 532 46.63 54.82 25.75
C GLU A 532 46.69 53.47 25.02
N VAL A 533 47.67 53.25 24.14
CA VAL A 533 47.95 51.93 23.54
C VAL A 533 48.15 50.87 24.61
N ASP A 534 48.96 51.14 25.64
CA ASP A 534 49.17 50.18 26.72
C ASP A 534 47.90 49.95 27.57
N LYS A 535 47.03 50.95 27.73
CA LYS A 535 45.71 50.76 28.36
C LYS A 535 44.80 49.86 27.52
N VAL A 536 44.67 50.11 26.22
CA VAL A 536 43.88 49.26 25.30
C VAL A 536 44.40 47.84 25.34
N ARG A 537 45.73 47.67 25.27
CA ARG A 537 46.37 46.35 25.34
C ARG A 537 46.10 45.63 26.66
N SER A 538 46.12 46.35 27.77
CA SER A 538 45.83 45.78 29.09
C SER A 538 44.36 45.43 29.28
N LYS A 539 43.45 46.24 28.73
CA LYS A 539 42.00 46.07 28.88
C LYS A 539 41.42 45.00 27.96
N HIS A 540 41.89 44.94 26.71
CA HIS A 540 41.27 44.14 25.66
C HIS A 540 42.17 43.02 25.12
N ASN A 541 43.47 43.03 25.44
CA ASN A 541 44.47 42.08 24.93
C ASN A 541 44.34 41.77 23.41
N PRO A 542 44.27 42.81 22.55
CA PRO A 542 44.10 42.62 21.12
C PRO A 542 45.30 41.91 20.51
N LYS A 543 45.03 41.05 19.53
CA LYS A 543 46.08 40.52 18.66
C LYS A 543 46.52 41.62 17.71
N LEU A 544 47.77 42.06 17.83
CA LEU A 544 48.33 43.10 16.97
C LEU A 544 49.09 42.49 15.80
N SER A 545 48.94 43.07 14.62
CA SER A 545 49.76 42.75 13.45
C SER A 545 51.22 43.13 13.69
N GLN A 546 52.13 42.50 12.92
CA GLN A 546 53.55 42.82 12.96
C GLN A 546 53.82 44.28 12.57
N GLU A 547 53.01 44.82 11.65
CA GLU A 547 53.05 46.21 11.24
C GLU A 547 52.76 47.15 12.41
N THR A 548 51.64 46.95 13.11
CA THR A 548 51.27 47.75 14.30
C THR A 548 52.34 47.64 15.40
N LEU A 549 52.87 46.43 15.65
CA LEU A 549 53.96 46.23 16.61
C LEU A 549 55.23 46.99 16.21
N SER A 550 55.56 47.01 14.92
CA SER A 550 56.68 47.77 14.37
C SER A 550 56.50 49.27 14.62
N GLN A 551 55.30 49.80 14.37
CA GLN A 551 54.99 51.22 14.61
C GLN A 551 55.05 51.60 16.09
N ILE A 552 54.60 50.72 17.01
CA ILE A 552 54.78 50.93 18.46
C ILE A 552 56.26 51.04 18.80
N LYS A 553 57.10 50.14 18.28
CA LYS A 553 58.55 50.13 18.53
C LYS A 553 59.22 51.38 17.95
N LYS A 554 58.82 51.79 16.75
CA LYS A 554 59.34 52.98 16.06
C LYS A 554 59.04 54.25 16.86
N LEU A 555 57.80 54.43 17.35
CA LEU A 555 57.43 55.57 18.18
C LEU A 555 58.20 55.58 19.51
N LYS A 556 58.34 54.42 20.17
CA LYS A 556 59.18 54.27 21.37
C LYS A 556 60.64 54.68 21.11
N SER A 557 61.21 54.26 19.98
CA SER A 557 62.59 54.60 19.62
C SER A 557 62.79 56.09 19.32
N ARG A 558 61.80 56.75 18.71
CA ARG A 558 61.83 58.21 18.48
C ARG A 558 61.96 58.95 19.81
N LEU A 559 61.07 58.64 20.76
CA LEU A 559 61.05 59.24 22.09
C LEU A 559 62.34 58.95 22.91
N SER A 560 62.96 57.78 22.75
CA SER A 560 64.19 57.45 23.48
C SER A 560 65.44 58.12 22.90
N ASN A 561 65.50 58.29 21.57
CA ASN A 561 66.64 58.89 20.89
C ASN A 561 66.76 60.40 21.15
N GLU A 562 65.65 61.08 21.46
CA GLU A 562 65.67 62.48 21.88
C GLU A 562 66.51 62.73 23.13
N GLY A 563 66.45 61.87 24.15
CA GLY A 563 67.25 62.05 25.36
C GLY A 563 68.76 62.04 25.08
N GLY A 564 69.20 61.17 24.14
CA GLY A 564 70.59 61.10 23.71
C GLY A 564 71.00 62.26 22.79
N ASN A 565 70.13 62.66 21.87
CA ASN A 565 70.38 63.77 20.95
C ASN A 565 70.40 65.11 21.70
N VAL A 566 69.50 65.35 22.66
CA VAL A 566 69.48 66.55 23.51
C VAL A 566 70.71 66.59 24.42
N ALA A 567 71.15 65.46 24.98
CA ALA A 567 72.38 65.41 25.78
C ALA A 567 73.63 65.73 24.93
N THR A 568 73.70 65.19 23.72
CA THR A 568 74.77 65.47 22.75
C THR A 568 74.78 66.94 22.35
N LEU A 569 73.61 67.49 22.05
CA LEU A 569 73.44 68.90 21.72
C LEU A 569 73.75 69.83 22.90
N THR A 570 73.37 69.45 24.12
CA THR A 570 73.64 70.23 25.33
C THR A 570 75.14 70.32 25.57
N LYS A 571 75.86 69.21 25.40
CA LYS A 571 77.32 69.19 25.47
C LYS A 571 77.96 70.06 24.38
N ALA A 572 77.48 69.97 23.15
CA ALA A 572 77.96 70.84 22.07
C ALA A 572 77.64 72.32 22.31
N TRP A 573 76.49 72.61 22.91
CA TRP A 573 76.13 73.97 23.31
C TRP A 573 77.06 74.52 24.39
N GLU A 574 77.41 73.70 25.40
CA GLU A 574 78.39 74.07 26.43
C GLU A 574 79.78 74.38 25.84
N ASP A 575 80.21 73.61 24.83
CA ASP A 575 81.45 73.86 24.10
C ASP A 575 81.37 75.12 23.21
N PHE A 576 80.20 75.41 22.63
CA PHE A 576 79.96 76.54 21.73
C PHE A 576 79.90 77.89 22.46
N VAL A 577 79.28 77.96 23.64
CA VAL A 577 79.00 79.22 24.36
C VAL A 577 80.23 80.11 24.62
N PRO A 578 81.42 79.59 24.99
CA PRO A 578 82.57 80.43 25.35
C PRO A 578 83.16 81.25 24.20
N ASP A 579 83.26 80.69 22.98
CA ASP A 579 83.96 81.32 21.85
C ASP A 579 83.30 81.13 20.47
N ASN A 580 82.05 80.64 20.44
CA ASN A 580 81.27 80.32 19.25
C ASN A 580 81.90 79.26 18.34
N LYS A 581 82.69 78.34 18.88
CA LYS A 581 83.31 77.22 18.14
C LYS A 581 82.93 75.87 18.74
N LEU A 582 82.91 74.83 17.92
CA LEU A 582 82.73 73.46 18.39
C LEU A 582 84.06 72.71 18.45
N SER A 583 84.21 71.89 19.49
CA SER A 583 85.36 71.01 19.69
C SER A 583 85.40 69.81 18.72
N GLY A 584 84.32 69.56 17.98
CA GLY A 584 84.20 68.49 16.99
C GLY A 584 82.99 68.68 16.05
N GLU A 585 82.85 67.79 15.06
CA GLU A 585 81.69 67.79 14.16
C GLU A 585 80.45 67.28 14.89
N ILE A 586 79.39 68.09 14.89
CA ILE A 586 78.06 67.69 15.33
C ILE A 586 77.13 67.60 14.12
N ASN A 587 76.31 66.55 14.08
CA ASN A 587 75.20 66.47 13.14
C ASN A 587 73.95 67.07 13.80
N PHE A 588 73.57 68.28 13.41
CA PHE A 588 72.39 68.94 13.96
C PHE A 588 71.11 68.29 13.46
N ILE A 589 70.29 67.80 14.38
CA ILE A 589 68.93 67.34 14.10
C ILE A 589 68.00 68.52 14.36
N PHE A 590 67.50 69.22 13.34
CA PHE A 590 66.70 70.44 13.53
C PHE A 590 65.25 70.20 13.99
N SER A 591 64.96 69.04 14.57
CA SER A 591 63.65 68.67 15.09
C SER A 591 63.84 68.03 16.46
N TYR A 592 64.03 68.88 17.48
CA TYR A 592 64.09 68.45 18.87
C TYR A 592 62.74 68.73 19.56
N CYS A 593 62.34 67.83 20.45
CA CYS A 593 61.14 68.03 21.25
C CYS A 593 61.29 69.03 22.39
N ASP A 594 62.54 69.29 22.80
CA ASP A 594 62.88 70.45 23.62
C ASP A 594 63.11 71.65 22.70
N LYS A 595 62.23 72.66 22.77
CA LYS A 595 62.35 73.88 21.95
C LYS A 595 63.59 74.70 22.25
N ILE A 596 64.13 74.61 23.47
CA ILE A 596 65.41 75.23 23.81
C ILE A 596 66.53 74.48 23.08
N ALA A 597 66.50 73.14 23.06
CA ALA A 597 67.44 72.35 22.28
C ALA A 597 67.33 72.69 20.77
N GLU A 598 66.12 72.77 20.23
CA GLU A 598 65.91 73.15 18.83
C GLU A 598 66.50 74.53 18.51
N CYS A 599 66.22 75.54 19.33
CA CYS A 599 66.83 76.87 19.19
C CYS A 599 68.36 76.82 19.29
N ARG A 600 68.92 76.05 20.24
CA ARG A 600 70.36 75.87 20.38
C ARG A 600 70.99 75.28 19.11
N ALA A 601 70.35 74.29 18.50
CA ALA A 601 70.81 73.69 17.25
C ALA A 601 70.80 74.72 16.10
N TYR A 602 69.70 75.46 15.92
CA TYR A 602 69.59 76.51 14.90
C TYR A 602 70.62 77.64 15.10
N ILE A 603 70.84 78.07 16.35
CA ILE A 603 71.81 79.13 16.67
C ILE A 603 73.23 78.65 16.36
N MET A 604 73.61 77.44 16.82
CA MET A 604 74.94 76.89 16.56
C MET A 604 75.18 76.68 15.06
N ASP A 605 74.23 76.06 14.35
CA ASP A 605 74.35 75.85 12.91
C ASP A 605 74.45 77.17 12.14
N GLY A 606 73.56 78.11 12.43
CA GLY A 606 73.54 79.43 11.78
C GLY A 606 74.82 80.24 12.02
N THR A 607 75.46 80.07 13.18
CA THR A 607 76.72 80.77 13.51
C THR A 607 77.94 80.10 12.87
N ILE A 608 78.00 78.77 12.90
CA ILE A 608 79.16 77.98 12.42
C ILE A 608 79.17 77.90 10.90
N ASN A 609 77.99 77.71 10.28
CA ASN A 609 77.84 77.56 8.85
C ASN A 609 77.46 78.88 8.14
N PHE A 610 77.53 80.01 8.84
CA PHE A 610 77.16 81.34 8.33
C PHE A 610 77.76 81.64 6.95
N CYS A 611 79.06 81.40 6.76
CA CYS A 611 79.73 81.67 5.47
C CYS A 611 79.39 80.67 4.35
N LYS A 612 78.81 79.50 4.66
CA LYS A 612 78.37 78.50 3.67
C LYS A 612 76.89 78.64 3.30
N ARG A 613 76.08 79.30 4.14
CA ARG A 613 74.61 79.44 3.98
C ARG A 613 74.12 80.88 3.87
N GLY A 614 75.00 81.86 3.93
CA GLY A 614 74.68 83.28 3.80
C GLY A 614 74.45 83.72 2.35
N GLU A 615 73.30 83.34 1.80
CA GLU A 615 72.44 84.18 0.93
C GLU A 615 71.00 84.10 1.45
#